data_AF-A0A929Y084-F1
#
_entry.id   AF-A0A929Y084-F1
#
_cell.length_a   1.000
_cell.length_b   1.000
_cell.length_c   1.000
_cell.angle_alpha   90.00
_cell.angle_beta   90.00
_cell.angle_gamma   90.00
#
_symmetry.space_group_name_H-M   'P 1'
#
loop_
_entity.id
_entity.type
_entity.pdbx_description
1 polymer ?
#
loop_
_entity_poly.entity_id
_entity_poly.type
_entity_poly.pdbx_seq_one_letter_code
_entity_poly.pdbx_strand_id
1 'polypeptide(L)'
;MFVIKRNGKKEAVHFDKITARIHKLIYGLSISEKDVIEIAKKVIQGIYDNVTTTELDNLAAETAAAQTTIHPDFSVLAARIAVSNLHKNTLKSFSKTAQLLYEYTDPITQTHAPLISEEIYKIIRKNADELDSSLIYDRDYNFDYFGFKTLERSYLIRTNGKVTERPQHLFMRVALGIHKEDIQAAIETYNLMSEKWFIHATPTLFNAGTPKPQMSSCFLLNMTEDSIAGIFDTLKRCALISQSAGGIGVS
;
A
#
# COMPACT_ATOMS: atom_id res chain seq x y z
N MET A 1 14.65 2.87 -30.20
CA MET A 1 14.22 2.22 -28.96
C MET A 1 12.81 2.72 -28.62
N PHE A 2 11.89 1.80 -28.37
CA PHE A 2 10.49 2.08 -28.08
C PHE A 2 10.11 1.62 -26.67
N VAL A 3 9.13 2.29 -26.07
CA VAL A 3 8.48 1.90 -24.81
C VAL A 3 7.03 1.52 -25.07
N ILE A 4 6.52 0.56 -24.30
CA ILE A 4 5.10 0.18 -24.31
C ILE A 4 4.37 0.98 -23.23
N LYS A 5 3.45 1.85 -23.63
CA LYS A 5 2.57 2.58 -22.71
C LYS A 5 1.59 1.62 -22.02
N ARG A 6 1.04 2.06 -20.90
CA ARG A 6 -0.01 1.33 -20.16
C ARG A 6 -1.26 1.02 -21.00
N ASN A 7 -1.53 1.81 -22.04
CA ASN A 7 -2.61 1.57 -23.01
C ASN A 7 -2.20 0.65 -24.18
N GLY A 8 -1.03 0.00 -24.11
CA GLY A 8 -0.49 -0.89 -25.13
C GLY A 8 0.18 -0.20 -26.33
N LYS A 9 0.08 1.13 -26.46
CA LYS A 9 0.69 1.86 -27.59
C LYS A 9 2.21 1.90 -27.45
N LYS A 10 2.92 1.68 -28.57
CA LYS A 10 4.36 1.91 -28.67
C LYS A 10 4.64 3.40 -28.85
N GLU A 11 5.62 3.92 -28.12
CA GLU A 11 6.13 5.29 -28.29
C GLU A 11 7.66 5.27 -28.31
N ALA A 12 8.27 6.15 -29.10
CA ALA A 12 9.73 6.30 -29.09
C ALA A 12 10.20 6.82 -27.71
N VAL A 13 11.35 6.33 -27.24
CA VAL A 13 11.99 6.86 -26.03
C VAL A 13 12.48 8.27 -26.30
N HIS A 14 12.03 9.22 -25.48
CA HIS A 14 12.50 10.61 -25.52
C HIS A 14 13.10 10.97 -24.16
N PHE A 15 14.38 11.34 -24.15
CA PHE A 15 15.10 11.74 -22.94
C PHE A 15 14.39 12.88 -22.21
N ASP A 16 13.99 13.93 -22.95
CA ASP A 16 13.32 15.11 -22.39
C ASP A 16 12.03 14.75 -21.65
N LYS A 17 11.30 13.72 -22.09
CA LYS A 17 10.07 13.27 -21.40
C LYS A 17 10.39 12.59 -20.06
N ILE A 18 11.50 11.86 -19.97
CA ILE A 18 11.95 11.21 -18.73
C ILE A 18 12.40 12.30 -17.75
N THR A 19 13.29 13.19 -18.19
CA THR A 19 13.81 14.30 -17.39
C THR A 19 12.69 15.22 -16.89
N ALA A 20 11.80 15.67 -17.78
CA ALA A 20 10.67 16.54 -17.40
C ALA A 20 9.73 15.87 -16.40
N ARG A 21 9.58 14.54 -16.45
CA ARG A 21 8.75 13.81 -15.50
C ARG A 21 9.40 13.76 -14.12
N ILE A 22 10.69 13.45 -14.03
CA ILE A 22 11.42 13.43 -12.75
C ILE A 22 11.47 14.84 -12.15
N HIS A 23 11.73 15.85 -12.99
CA HIS A 23 11.76 17.26 -12.58
C HIS A 23 10.44 17.74 -11.95
N LYS A 24 9.28 17.26 -12.42
CA LYS A 24 7.98 17.61 -11.78
C LYS A 24 7.84 17.08 -10.35
N LEU A 25 8.68 16.14 -9.91
CA LEU A 25 8.59 15.48 -8.62
C LEU A 25 9.61 16.00 -7.59
N ILE A 26 10.50 16.93 -7.97
CA ILE A 26 11.52 17.48 -7.05
C ILE A 26 11.04 18.70 -6.24
N TYR A 27 9.74 19.05 -6.29
CA TYR A 27 9.21 20.22 -5.59
C TYR A 27 9.51 20.16 -4.08
N GLY A 28 10.09 21.23 -3.54
CA GLY A 28 10.49 21.31 -2.13
C GLY A 28 11.63 20.36 -1.73
N LEU A 29 12.33 19.76 -2.69
CA LEU A 29 13.53 18.93 -2.44
C LEU A 29 14.80 19.71 -2.82
N SER A 30 15.88 19.45 -2.10
CA SER A 30 17.23 19.95 -2.36
C SER A 30 17.92 19.11 -3.45
N ILE A 31 17.25 18.93 -4.58
CA ILE A 31 17.75 18.19 -5.75
C ILE A 31 17.86 19.17 -6.91
N SER A 32 19.05 19.27 -7.51
CA SER A 32 19.29 20.19 -8.62
C SER A 32 18.83 19.60 -9.95
N GLU A 33 18.65 20.46 -10.96
CA GLU A 33 18.37 20.02 -12.33
C GLU A 33 19.47 19.09 -12.88
N LYS A 34 20.73 19.35 -12.49
CA LYS A 34 21.87 18.48 -12.85
C LYS A 34 21.68 17.07 -12.31
N ASP A 35 21.21 16.92 -11.08
CA ASP A 35 20.98 15.61 -10.47
C ASP A 35 19.87 14.83 -11.20
N VAL A 36 18.81 15.53 -11.60
CA VAL A 36 17.72 14.96 -12.40
C VAL A 36 18.24 14.43 -13.74
N ILE A 37 19.09 15.21 -14.41
CA ILE A 37 19.73 14.81 -15.67
C ILE A 37 20.60 13.56 -15.47
N GLU A 38 21.37 13.50 -14.39
CA GLU A 38 22.22 12.33 -14.09
C GLU A 38 21.39 11.06 -13.81
N ILE A 39 20.28 11.18 -13.08
CA ILE A 39 19.33 10.06 -12.92
C ILE A 39 18.77 9.63 -14.27
N ALA A 40 18.29 10.58 -15.08
CA ALA A 40 17.71 10.26 -16.38
C ALA A 40 18.70 9.56 -17.31
N LYS A 41 19.99 9.95 -17.29
CA LYS A 41 21.06 9.27 -18.03
C LYS A 41 21.23 7.81 -17.59
N LYS A 42 21.34 7.57 -16.28
CA LYS A 42 21.46 6.22 -15.70
C LYS A 42 20.24 5.35 -16.05
N VAL A 43 19.04 5.93 -16.00
CA VAL A 43 17.81 5.24 -16.38
C VAL A 43 17.87 4.81 -17.84
N ILE A 44 18.21 5.72 -18.77
CA ILE A 44 18.32 5.39 -20.20
C ILE A 44 19.31 4.27 -20.47
N GLN A 45 20.44 4.24 -19.78
CA GLN A 45 21.45 3.19 -19.95
C GLN A 45 20.92 1.80 -19.57
N GLY A 46 19.93 1.72 -18.67
CA GLY A 46 19.28 0.47 -18.27
C GLY A 46 18.05 0.08 -19.11
N ILE A 47 17.67 0.86 -20.13
CA ILE A 47 16.49 0.57 -20.96
C ILE A 47 16.84 -0.41 -22.09
N TYR A 48 15.92 -1.33 -22.38
CA TYR A 48 15.92 -2.18 -23.57
C TYR A 48 14.67 -1.91 -24.43
N ASP A 49 14.70 -2.39 -25.69
CA ASP A 49 13.60 -2.15 -26.63
C ASP A 49 12.31 -2.84 -26.19
N ASN A 50 11.18 -2.13 -26.29
CA ASN A 50 9.85 -2.54 -25.84
C ASN A 50 9.66 -2.66 -24.32
N VAL A 51 10.52 -2.05 -23.49
CA VAL A 51 10.26 -1.95 -22.04
C VAL A 51 8.92 -1.27 -21.77
N THR A 52 8.19 -1.71 -20.74
CA THR A 52 6.94 -1.05 -20.36
C THR A 52 7.19 0.25 -19.60
N THR A 53 6.27 1.21 -19.73
CA THR A 53 6.35 2.46 -18.94
C THR A 53 6.24 2.24 -17.43
N THR A 54 5.74 1.09 -16.98
CA THR A 54 5.69 0.71 -15.56
C THR A 54 7.07 0.26 -15.07
N GLU A 55 7.77 -0.59 -15.85
CA GLU A 55 9.14 -1.01 -15.56
C GLU A 55 10.11 0.17 -15.62
N LEU A 56 9.93 1.08 -16.58
CA LEU A 56 10.71 2.31 -16.67
C LEU A 56 10.59 3.17 -15.41
N ASP A 57 9.37 3.32 -14.88
CA ASP A 57 9.14 4.08 -13.65
C ASP A 57 9.75 3.37 -12.43
N ASN A 58 9.73 2.03 -12.39
CA ASN A 58 10.39 1.26 -11.33
C ASN A 58 11.91 1.43 -11.37
N LEU A 59 12.52 1.31 -12.56
CA LEU A 59 13.95 1.53 -12.74
C LEU A 59 14.36 2.96 -12.33
N ALA A 60 13.55 3.96 -12.68
CA ALA A 60 13.80 5.35 -12.27
C ALA A 60 13.72 5.53 -10.75
N ALA A 61 12.74 4.91 -10.09
CA ALA A 61 12.61 4.94 -8.63
C ALA A 61 13.81 4.25 -7.95
N GLU A 62 14.22 3.07 -8.43
CA GLU A 62 15.38 2.34 -7.90
C GLU A 62 16.69 3.10 -8.11
N THR A 63 16.87 3.70 -9.29
CA THR A 63 18.04 4.52 -9.61
C THR A 63 18.13 5.74 -8.69
N ALA A 64 17.00 6.42 -8.45
CA ALA A 64 16.93 7.53 -7.50
C ALA A 64 17.21 7.04 -6.06
N ALA A 65 16.63 5.93 -5.64
CA ALA A 65 16.84 5.37 -4.30
C ALA A 65 18.32 5.04 -4.03
N ALA A 66 19.05 4.55 -5.04
CA ALA A 66 20.48 4.29 -4.94
C ALA A 66 21.33 5.57 -4.69
N GLN A 67 20.79 6.77 -4.98
CA GLN A 67 21.45 8.05 -4.68
C GLN A 67 21.13 8.58 -3.27
N THR A 68 20.38 7.83 -2.44
CA THR A 68 20.08 8.23 -1.04
C THR A 68 21.34 8.41 -0.20
N THR A 69 22.43 7.70 -0.54
CA THR A 69 23.74 7.85 0.12
C THR A 69 24.40 9.21 -0.14
N ILE A 70 23.98 9.94 -1.18
CA ILE A 70 24.45 11.28 -1.51
C ILE A 70 23.61 12.32 -0.76
N HIS A 71 22.28 12.22 -0.85
CA HIS A 71 21.36 13.12 -0.16
C HIS A 71 20.03 12.41 0.18
N PRO A 72 19.46 12.59 1.38
CA PRO A 72 18.23 11.90 1.80
C PRO A 72 17.02 12.20 0.90
N ASP A 73 16.93 13.40 0.31
CA ASP A 73 15.81 13.76 -0.59
C ASP A 73 15.71 12.85 -1.82
N PHE A 74 16.78 12.17 -2.23
CA PHE A 74 16.68 11.17 -3.29
C PHE A 74 15.78 9.99 -2.90
N SER A 75 15.70 9.64 -1.60
CA SER A 75 14.73 8.65 -1.10
C SER A 75 13.29 9.16 -1.26
N VAL A 76 13.04 10.44 -0.99
CA VAL A 76 11.72 11.06 -1.21
C VAL A 76 11.39 11.12 -2.69
N LEU A 77 12.33 11.52 -3.55
CA LEU A 77 12.13 11.52 -5.01
C LEU A 77 11.82 10.13 -5.53
N ALA A 78 12.56 9.11 -5.10
CA ALA A 78 12.32 7.72 -5.45
C ALA A 78 10.92 7.26 -5.05
N ALA A 79 10.48 7.59 -3.82
CA ALA A 79 9.13 7.34 -3.36
C ALA A 79 8.09 8.02 -4.23
N ARG A 80 8.29 9.31 -4.57
CA ARG A 80 7.37 10.07 -5.41
C ARG A 80 7.22 9.49 -6.81
N ILE A 81 8.32 8.99 -7.40
CA ILE A 81 8.29 8.27 -8.68
C ILE A 81 7.47 6.98 -8.54
N ALA A 82 7.72 6.19 -7.50
CA ALA A 82 7.02 4.93 -7.24
C ALA A 82 5.51 5.14 -6.96
N VAL A 83 5.15 6.15 -6.17
CA VAL A 83 3.76 6.56 -5.90
C VAL A 83 3.09 7.03 -7.19
N SER A 84 3.77 7.85 -8.00
CA SER A 84 3.25 8.27 -9.32
C SER A 84 2.99 7.06 -10.23
N ASN A 85 3.84 6.03 -10.16
CA ASN A 85 3.61 4.77 -10.87
C ASN A 85 2.37 4.05 -10.32
N LEU A 86 2.25 3.90 -8.99
CA LEU A 86 1.11 3.25 -8.34
C LEU A 86 -0.22 3.92 -8.70
N HIS A 87 -0.27 5.25 -8.62
CA HIS A 87 -1.49 6.02 -8.95
C HIS A 87 -1.94 5.84 -10.40
N LYS A 88 -1.02 5.57 -11.33
CA LYS A 88 -1.35 5.27 -12.73
C LYS A 88 -1.81 3.83 -12.96
N ASN A 89 -1.55 2.93 -12.01
CA ASN A 89 -1.91 1.52 -12.08
C ASN A 89 -3.09 1.15 -11.17
N THR A 90 -3.62 2.11 -10.40
CA THR A 90 -4.73 1.91 -9.45
C THR A 90 -5.86 2.90 -9.72
N LEU A 91 -7.09 2.51 -9.37
CA LEU A 91 -8.24 3.39 -9.43
C LEU A 91 -8.07 4.58 -8.46
N LYS A 92 -8.59 5.75 -8.84
CA LYS A 92 -8.54 6.94 -7.98
C LYS A 92 -9.61 6.88 -6.88
N SER A 93 -10.84 6.51 -7.22
CA SER A 93 -11.96 6.47 -6.26
C SER A 93 -11.79 5.32 -5.28
N PHE A 94 -11.91 5.62 -3.98
CA PHE A 94 -11.85 4.64 -2.90
C PHE A 94 -13.08 3.74 -2.92
N SER A 95 -14.27 4.30 -3.12
CA SER A 95 -15.51 3.52 -3.20
C SER A 95 -15.50 2.49 -4.34
N LYS A 96 -14.98 2.86 -5.52
CA LYS A 96 -14.79 1.93 -6.64
C LYS A 96 -13.73 0.86 -6.37
N THR A 97 -12.63 1.24 -5.71
CA THR A 97 -11.63 0.27 -5.25
C THR A 97 -12.26 -0.73 -4.27
N ALA A 98 -13.03 -0.25 -3.30
CA ALA A 98 -13.73 -1.11 -2.34
C ALA A 98 -14.71 -2.08 -3.02
N GLN A 99 -15.44 -1.61 -4.03
CA GLN A 99 -16.30 -2.49 -4.85
C GLN A 99 -15.49 -3.61 -5.51
N LEU A 100 -14.34 -3.28 -6.14
CA LEU A 100 -13.47 -4.30 -6.76
C LEU A 100 -12.94 -5.32 -5.75
N LEU A 101 -12.61 -4.87 -4.53
CA LEU A 101 -12.13 -5.73 -3.46
C LEU A 101 -13.24 -6.63 -2.91
N TYR A 102 -14.48 -6.12 -2.82
CA TYR A 102 -15.63 -6.91 -2.38
C TYR A 102 -16.01 -7.94 -3.44
N GLU A 103 -16.16 -7.54 -4.70
CA GLU A 103 -16.56 -8.40 -5.83
C GLU A 103 -15.46 -9.38 -6.27
N TYR A 104 -14.29 -9.37 -5.62
CA TYR A 104 -13.18 -10.24 -5.94
C TYR A 104 -13.60 -11.71 -5.97
N THR A 105 -13.21 -12.38 -7.05
CA THR A 105 -13.42 -13.80 -7.28
C THR A 105 -12.06 -14.44 -7.40
N ASP A 106 -11.84 -15.53 -6.66
CA ASP A 106 -10.58 -16.24 -6.72
C ASP A 106 -10.40 -16.89 -8.10
N PRO A 107 -9.28 -16.65 -8.81
CA PRO A 107 -9.10 -17.15 -10.17
C PRO A 107 -8.94 -18.67 -10.24
N ILE A 108 -8.60 -19.34 -9.14
CA ILE A 108 -8.38 -20.78 -9.08
C ILE A 108 -9.70 -21.48 -8.71
N THR A 109 -10.34 -21.08 -7.62
CA THR A 109 -11.58 -21.72 -7.14
C THR A 109 -12.83 -21.20 -7.86
N GLN A 110 -12.74 -20.06 -8.55
CA GLN A 110 -13.86 -19.37 -9.20
C GLN A 110 -15.01 -19.01 -8.24
N THR A 111 -14.71 -18.95 -6.94
CA THR A 111 -15.69 -18.58 -5.92
C THR A 111 -15.50 -17.14 -5.49
N HIS A 112 -16.60 -16.49 -5.12
CA HIS A 112 -16.57 -15.18 -4.51
C HIS A 112 -15.75 -15.21 -3.22
N ALA A 113 -14.70 -14.39 -3.15
CA ALA A 113 -13.70 -14.39 -2.08
C ALA A 113 -13.42 -12.94 -1.64
N PRO A 114 -14.40 -12.24 -1.05
CA PRO A 114 -14.29 -10.80 -0.78
C PRO A 114 -13.07 -10.50 0.10
N LEU A 115 -12.32 -9.46 -0.27
CA LEU A 115 -11.13 -9.02 0.47
C LEU A 115 -11.46 -7.96 1.54
N ILE A 116 -12.65 -7.38 1.47
CA ILE A 116 -13.22 -6.50 2.49
C ILE A 116 -14.55 -7.09 3.00
N SER A 117 -14.93 -6.81 4.24
CA SER A 117 -16.18 -7.34 4.80
C SER A 117 -17.41 -6.72 4.14
N GLU A 118 -18.51 -7.48 4.08
CA GLU A 118 -19.79 -6.98 3.55
C GLU A 118 -20.32 -5.78 4.35
N GLU A 119 -20.14 -5.78 5.67
CA GLU A 119 -20.53 -4.68 6.56
C GLU A 119 -19.82 -3.38 6.15
N ILE A 120 -18.49 -3.41 6.03
CA ILE A 120 -17.71 -2.24 5.64
C ILE A 120 -18.01 -1.81 4.21
N TYR A 121 -18.18 -2.76 3.29
CA TYR A 121 -18.56 -2.43 1.91
C TYR A 121 -19.90 -1.67 1.84
N LYS A 122 -20.91 -2.09 2.61
CA LYS A 122 -22.21 -1.39 2.68
C LYS A 122 -22.06 0.03 3.22
N ILE A 123 -21.24 0.23 4.26
CA ILE A 123 -20.96 1.55 4.83
C ILE A 123 -20.26 2.45 3.80
N ILE A 124 -19.25 1.92 3.10
CA ILE A 124 -18.53 2.66 2.05
C ILE A 124 -19.50 3.06 0.94
N ARG A 125 -20.35 2.14 0.48
CA ARG A 125 -21.32 2.40 -0.59
C ARG A 125 -22.35 3.45 -0.19
N LYS A 126 -22.82 3.42 1.06
CA LYS A 126 -23.80 4.38 1.59
C LYS A 126 -23.24 5.81 1.67
N ASN A 127 -21.94 5.96 1.96
CA ASN A 127 -21.28 7.25 2.18
C ASN A 127 -20.21 7.55 1.12
N ALA A 128 -20.37 7.03 -0.10
CA ALA A 128 -19.32 6.99 -1.12
C ALA A 128 -18.79 8.39 -1.49
N ASP A 129 -19.68 9.36 -1.68
CA ASP A 129 -19.30 10.72 -2.10
C ASP A 129 -18.50 11.45 -1.01
N GLU A 130 -18.96 11.38 0.24
CA GLU A 130 -18.29 11.98 1.39
C GLU A 130 -16.90 11.37 1.59
N LEU A 131 -16.83 10.04 1.63
CA LEU A 131 -15.58 9.31 1.81
C LEU A 131 -14.60 9.60 0.67
N ASP A 132 -15.01 9.49 -0.60
CA ASP A 132 -14.14 9.75 -1.76
C ASP A 132 -13.62 11.20 -1.77
N SER A 133 -14.41 12.18 -1.32
CA SER A 133 -14.00 13.58 -1.25
C SER A 133 -13.04 13.89 -0.10
N SER A 134 -13.08 13.09 0.98
CA SER A 134 -12.23 13.28 2.17
C SER A 134 -10.77 12.83 1.96
N LEU A 135 -10.49 11.97 0.97
CA LEU A 135 -9.14 11.44 0.74
C LEU A 135 -8.23 12.45 0.03
N ILE A 136 -7.09 12.75 0.66
CA ILE A 136 -6.04 13.63 0.12
C ILE A 136 -4.90 12.77 -0.44
N TYR A 137 -4.97 12.45 -1.73
CA TYR A 137 -3.97 11.60 -2.41
C TYR A 137 -2.56 12.20 -2.47
N ASP A 138 -2.42 13.52 -2.32
CA ASP A 138 -1.11 14.15 -2.29
C ASP A 138 -0.28 13.72 -1.06
N ARG A 139 -0.94 13.26 0.01
CA ARG A 139 -0.27 12.70 1.19
C ARG A 139 0.53 11.42 0.88
N ASP A 140 0.22 10.70 -0.21
CA ASP A 140 1.03 9.56 -0.65
C ASP A 140 2.45 9.99 -1.08
N TYR A 141 2.66 11.23 -1.51
CA TYR A 141 3.97 11.74 -1.91
C TYR A 141 4.87 12.14 -0.74
N ASN A 142 4.38 11.99 0.50
CA ASN A 142 5.13 12.30 1.72
C ASN A 142 5.90 11.08 2.26
N PHE A 143 5.78 9.89 1.67
CA PHE A 143 6.59 8.74 2.06
C PHE A 143 8.02 8.85 1.54
N ASP A 144 8.95 8.19 2.25
CA ASP A 144 10.26 7.88 1.72
C ASP A 144 10.21 6.54 0.96
N TYR A 145 11.29 6.18 0.26
CA TYR A 145 11.25 5.04 -0.65
C TYR A 145 11.05 3.72 0.09
N PHE A 146 11.75 3.53 1.21
CA PHE A 146 11.69 2.30 1.99
C PHE A 146 10.34 2.13 2.68
N GLY A 147 9.78 3.20 3.25
CA GLY A 147 8.45 3.20 3.84
C GLY A 147 7.38 2.87 2.81
N PHE A 148 7.44 3.51 1.63
CA PHE A 148 6.50 3.21 0.54
C PHE A 148 6.63 1.75 0.05
N LYS A 149 7.86 1.25 -0.16
CA LYS A 149 8.08 -0.14 -0.60
C LYS A 149 7.64 -1.17 0.43
N THR A 150 7.75 -0.85 1.72
CA THR A 150 7.21 -1.68 2.79
C THR A 150 5.68 -1.76 2.70
N LEU A 151 5.00 -0.63 2.51
CA LEU A 151 3.55 -0.58 2.30
C LEU A 151 3.14 -1.37 1.04
N GLU A 152 3.79 -1.10 -0.09
CA GLU A 152 3.50 -1.75 -1.39
C GLU A 152 3.69 -3.27 -1.33
N ARG A 153 4.73 -3.74 -0.64
CA ARG A 153 5.04 -5.16 -0.55
C ARG A 153 4.02 -5.91 0.30
N SER A 154 3.69 -5.39 1.47
CA SER A 154 2.98 -6.16 2.49
C SER A 154 1.57 -5.67 2.77
N TYR A 155 1.35 -4.35 2.85
CA TYR A 155 0.14 -3.78 3.45
C TYR A 155 -0.99 -3.47 2.48
N LEU A 156 -0.66 -3.07 1.25
CA LEU A 156 -1.67 -2.71 0.25
C LEU A 156 -2.32 -3.97 -0.32
N ILE A 157 -3.65 -4.04 -0.28
CA ILE A 157 -4.38 -5.20 -0.79
C ILE A 157 -4.13 -5.40 -2.29
N ARG A 158 -3.95 -6.67 -2.67
CA ARG A 158 -3.69 -7.10 -4.05
C ARG A 158 -4.86 -7.92 -4.58
N THR A 159 -5.17 -7.72 -5.87
CA THR A 159 -6.06 -8.59 -6.64
C THR A 159 -5.26 -9.14 -7.81
N ASN A 160 -5.36 -10.45 -8.09
CA ASN A 160 -4.66 -11.10 -9.21
C ASN A 160 -3.14 -10.78 -9.24
N GLY A 161 -2.50 -10.77 -8.07
CA GLY A 161 -1.07 -10.46 -7.90
C GLY A 161 -0.68 -8.97 -8.02
N LYS A 162 -1.63 -8.07 -8.33
CA LYS A 162 -1.38 -6.64 -8.53
C LYS A 162 -1.93 -5.80 -7.38
N VAL A 163 -1.15 -4.82 -6.95
CA VAL A 163 -1.58 -3.84 -5.94
C VAL A 163 -2.79 -3.08 -6.46
N THR A 164 -3.86 -3.11 -5.69
CA THR A 164 -5.16 -2.52 -6.03
C THR A 164 -5.47 -1.31 -5.16
N GLU A 165 -4.99 -1.33 -3.92
CA GLU A 165 -5.18 -0.31 -2.91
C GLU A 165 -4.06 0.74 -2.93
N ARG A 166 -4.40 2.02 -2.72
CA ARG A 166 -3.41 3.09 -2.44
C ARG A 166 -3.19 3.25 -0.93
N PRO A 167 -2.08 3.86 -0.47
CA PRO A 167 -1.90 4.10 0.97
C PRO A 167 -3.05 4.88 1.61
N GLN A 168 -3.61 5.90 0.93
CA GLN A 168 -4.80 6.58 1.42
C GLN A 168 -6.04 5.66 1.55
N HIS A 169 -6.21 4.73 0.61
CA HIS A 169 -7.29 3.74 0.67
C HIS A 169 -7.12 2.79 1.86
N LEU A 170 -5.87 2.33 2.12
CA LEU A 170 -5.52 1.54 3.31
C LEU A 170 -5.92 2.26 4.59
N PHE A 171 -5.53 3.53 4.74
CA PHE A 171 -5.84 4.28 5.96
C PHE A 171 -7.34 4.50 6.15
N MET A 172 -8.08 4.80 5.08
CA MET A 172 -9.54 4.95 5.17
C MET A 172 -10.23 3.62 5.48
N ARG A 173 -9.80 2.50 4.85
CA ARG A 173 -10.30 1.16 5.18
C ARG A 173 -10.06 0.81 6.65
N VAL A 174 -8.87 1.10 7.17
CA VAL A 174 -8.54 0.85 8.58
C VAL A 174 -9.43 1.68 9.50
N ALA A 175 -9.57 2.98 9.23
CA ALA A 175 -10.40 3.86 10.03
C ALA A 175 -11.87 3.41 10.05
N LEU A 176 -12.44 3.07 8.89
CA LEU A 176 -13.80 2.50 8.79
C LEU A 176 -13.91 1.13 9.46
N GLY A 177 -12.88 0.30 9.38
CA GLY A 177 -12.82 -0.97 10.09
C GLY A 177 -12.92 -0.85 11.60
N ILE A 178 -12.49 0.29 12.16
CA ILE A 178 -12.54 0.60 13.60
C ILE A 178 -13.86 1.29 13.97
N HIS A 179 -14.22 2.34 13.24
CA HIS A 179 -15.33 3.26 13.61
C HIS A 179 -16.67 2.93 12.97
N LYS A 180 -16.66 2.08 11.92
CA LYS A 180 -17.86 1.59 11.23
C LYS A 180 -18.77 2.72 10.75
N GLU A 181 -19.99 2.84 11.30
CA GLU A 181 -20.99 3.83 10.88
C GLU A 181 -20.68 5.26 11.35
N ASP A 182 -19.74 5.44 12.29
CA ASP A 182 -19.28 6.77 12.69
C ASP A 182 -18.26 7.32 11.67
N ILE A 183 -18.80 7.90 10.60
CA ILE A 183 -18.02 8.45 9.49
C ILE A 183 -17.15 9.61 9.94
N GLN A 184 -17.61 10.41 10.90
CA GLN A 184 -16.84 11.56 11.37
C GLN A 184 -15.58 11.10 12.13
N ALA A 185 -15.72 10.14 13.06
CA ALA A 185 -14.57 9.56 13.76
C ALA A 185 -13.63 8.79 12.80
N ALA A 186 -14.19 8.14 11.77
CA ALA A 186 -13.40 7.50 10.72
C ALA A 186 -12.54 8.50 9.94
N ILE A 187 -13.13 9.64 9.51
CA ILE A 187 -12.40 10.69 8.80
C ILE A 187 -11.35 11.35 9.70
N GLU A 188 -11.64 11.58 10.97
CA GLU A 188 -10.68 12.09 11.95
C GLU A 188 -9.47 11.14 12.07
N THR A 189 -9.73 9.85 12.27
CA THR A 189 -8.69 8.83 12.39
C THR A 189 -7.88 8.67 11.10
N TYR A 190 -8.54 8.74 9.94
CA TYR A 190 -7.88 8.78 8.64
C TYR A 190 -6.93 9.97 8.52
N ASN A 191 -7.36 11.18 8.92
CA ASN A 191 -6.52 12.37 8.88
C ASN A 191 -5.30 12.20 9.78
N LEU A 192 -5.50 11.76 11.03
CA LEU A 192 -4.40 11.54 11.98
C LEU A 192 -3.36 10.52 11.48
N MET A 193 -3.80 9.41 10.88
CA MET A 193 -2.89 8.42 10.29
C MET A 193 -2.21 8.93 9.01
N SER A 194 -2.96 9.52 8.08
CA SER A 194 -2.42 9.96 6.79
C SER A 194 -1.50 11.17 6.89
N GLU A 195 -1.64 11.98 7.95
CA GLU A 195 -0.70 13.04 8.34
C GLU A 195 0.46 12.53 9.21
N LYS A 196 0.47 11.25 9.55
CA LYS A 196 1.51 10.55 10.33
C LYS A 196 1.65 10.99 11.78
N TRP A 197 0.56 11.46 12.40
CA TRP A 197 0.54 11.72 13.85
C TRP A 197 0.67 10.44 14.67
N PHE A 198 0.07 9.36 14.18
CA PHE A 198 0.25 8.02 14.72
C PHE A 198 0.02 6.97 13.62
N ILE A 199 0.31 5.70 13.93
CA ILE A 199 -0.04 4.58 13.06
C ILE A 199 -0.52 3.40 13.92
N HIS A 200 -1.55 2.69 13.48
CA HIS A 200 -1.96 1.46 14.14
C HIS A 200 -0.95 0.33 13.91
N ALA A 201 -0.96 -0.66 14.81
CA ALA A 201 -0.11 -1.83 14.70
C ALA A 201 -0.40 -2.65 13.43
N THR A 202 0.60 -3.40 12.98
CA THR A 202 0.55 -4.24 11.78
C THR A 202 -0.71 -5.13 11.65
N PRO A 203 -1.20 -5.83 12.70
CA PRO A 203 -2.41 -6.65 12.59
C PRO A 203 -3.66 -5.82 12.27
N THR A 204 -3.76 -4.61 12.83
CA THR A 204 -4.85 -3.69 12.53
C THR A 204 -4.77 -3.19 11.09
N LEU A 205 -3.58 -2.80 10.61
CA LEU A 205 -3.41 -2.33 9.22
C LEU A 205 -3.77 -3.43 8.19
N PHE A 206 -3.41 -4.68 8.48
CA PHE A 206 -3.77 -5.81 7.63
C PHE A 206 -5.26 -6.14 7.65
N ASN A 207 -5.85 -6.22 8.84
CA ASN A 207 -7.11 -6.93 9.02
C ASN A 207 -8.31 -6.01 9.29
N ALA A 208 -8.11 -4.73 9.60
CA ALA A 208 -9.24 -3.82 9.77
C ALA A 208 -10.05 -3.71 8.48
N GLY A 209 -11.37 -3.92 8.62
CA GLY A 209 -12.33 -3.92 7.54
C GLY A 209 -12.30 -5.12 6.59
N THR A 210 -11.54 -6.18 6.90
CA THR A 210 -11.56 -7.45 6.17
C THR A 210 -12.61 -8.41 6.76
N PRO A 211 -13.00 -9.50 6.06
CA PRO A 211 -14.03 -10.43 6.55
C PRO A 211 -13.71 -11.13 7.88
N LYS A 212 -12.43 -11.26 8.24
CA LYS A 212 -11.96 -11.89 9.48
C LYS A 212 -10.96 -10.95 10.19
N PRO A 213 -11.44 -9.91 10.88
CA PRO A 213 -10.59 -8.82 11.34
C PRO A 213 -9.80 -9.18 12.62
N GLN A 214 -8.69 -9.91 12.49
CA GLN A 214 -7.75 -10.15 13.60
C GLN A 214 -6.84 -8.92 13.83
N MET A 215 -7.35 -7.93 14.56
CA MET A 215 -6.69 -6.64 14.73
C MET A 215 -5.67 -6.59 15.88
N SER A 216 -5.57 -7.66 16.67
CA SER A 216 -4.58 -7.85 17.74
C SER A 216 -3.89 -9.19 17.57
N SER A 217 -2.57 -9.22 17.75
CA SER A 217 -1.77 -10.44 17.54
C SER A 217 -0.85 -10.80 18.70
N CYS A 218 -0.86 -10.09 19.82
CA CYS A 218 -0.01 -10.41 20.97
C CYS A 218 -0.87 -10.99 22.09
N PHE A 219 -0.55 -12.20 22.53
CA PHE A 219 -1.31 -12.93 23.54
C PHE A 219 -0.41 -13.39 24.67
N LEU A 220 -0.99 -13.47 25.87
CA LEU A 220 -0.36 -14.07 27.05
C LEU A 220 -1.21 -15.25 27.49
N LEU A 221 -0.58 -16.40 27.72
CA LEU A 221 -1.21 -17.58 28.26
C LEU A 221 -0.50 -18.04 29.51
N ASN A 222 -1.27 -18.45 30.50
CA ASN A 222 -0.78 -19.30 31.57
C ASN A 222 -1.08 -20.75 31.26
N MET A 223 -0.23 -21.65 31.76
CA MET A 223 -0.51 -23.08 31.76
C MET A 223 -1.90 -23.33 32.37
N THR A 224 -2.77 -24.04 31.63
CA THR A 224 -4.16 -24.26 32.08
C THR A 224 -4.20 -24.96 33.44
N GLU A 225 -3.38 -26.00 33.62
CA GLU A 225 -3.22 -26.75 34.88
C GLU A 225 -1.82 -27.41 34.92
N ASP A 226 -1.33 -27.74 36.12
CA ASP A 226 -0.15 -28.59 36.33
C ASP A 226 -0.50 -30.08 36.11
N SER A 227 -0.92 -30.38 34.89
CA SER A 227 -1.32 -31.73 34.47
C SER A 227 -0.98 -31.93 32.98
N ILE A 228 -0.79 -33.18 32.56
CA ILE A 228 -0.57 -33.50 31.13
C ILE A 228 -1.75 -32.98 30.30
N ALA A 229 -2.98 -33.14 30.77
CA ALA A 229 -4.15 -32.61 30.10
C ALA A 229 -4.09 -31.08 29.96
N GLY A 230 -3.71 -30.37 31.02
CA GLY A 230 -3.51 -28.91 31.00
C GLY A 230 -2.42 -28.46 30.02
N ILE A 231 -1.31 -29.21 29.94
CA ILE A 231 -0.24 -28.96 28.97
C ILE A 231 -0.74 -29.09 27.53
N PHE A 232 -1.44 -30.18 27.21
CA PHE A 232 -1.96 -30.41 25.85
C PHE A 232 -3.07 -29.43 25.47
N ASP A 233 -3.91 -28.99 26.41
CA ASP A 233 -4.89 -27.93 26.17
C ASP A 233 -4.21 -26.59 25.89
N THR A 234 -3.20 -26.23 26.69
CA THR A 234 -2.39 -25.01 26.47
C THR A 234 -1.73 -25.05 25.09
N LEU A 235 -1.15 -26.20 24.71
CA LEU A 235 -0.57 -26.40 23.38
C LEU A 235 -1.59 -26.20 22.26
N LYS A 236 -2.80 -26.77 22.40
CA LYS A 236 -3.89 -26.58 21.43
C LYS A 236 -4.26 -25.10 21.30
N ARG A 237 -4.37 -24.37 22.41
CA ARG A 237 -4.66 -22.93 22.41
C ARG A 237 -3.55 -22.15 21.71
N CYS A 238 -2.28 -22.46 21.98
CA CYS A 238 -1.14 -21.87 21.28
C CYS A 238 -1.19 -22.13 19.77
N ALA A 239 -1.54 -23.34 19.35
CA ALA A 239 -1.66 -23.69 17.94
C ALA A 239 -2.77 -22.87 17.24
N LEU A 240 -3.93 -22.71 17.87
CA LEU A 240 -5.04 -21.91 17.33
C LEU A 240 -4.69 -20.41 17.22
N ILE A 241 -3.98 -19.87 18.21
CA ILE A 241 -3.51 -18.47 18.17
C ILE A 241 -2.46 -18.28 17.07
N SER A 242 -1.50 -19.19 16.98
CA SER A 242 -0.44 -19.16 15.97
C SER A 242 -0.98 -19.32 14.54
N GLN A 243 -2.05 -20.12 14.35
CA GLN A 243 -2.77 -20.21 13.08
C GLN A 243 -3.25 -18.85 12.58
N SER A 244 -3.58 -17.94 13.50
CA SER A 244 -4.02 -16.57 13.20
C SER A 244 -2.88 -15.54 13.23
N ALA A 245 -1.63 -16.01 13.08
CA ALA A 245 -0.41 -15.20 13.16
C ALA A 245 -0.22 -14.45 14.50
N GLY A 246 -0.73 -15.02 15.60
CA GLY A 246 -0.55 -14.47 16.93
C GLY A 246 0.81 -14.85 17.55
N GLY A 247 1.54 -13.86 18.08
CA GLY A 247 2.67 -14.04 18.98
C GLY A 247 2.20 -14.32 20.40
N ILE A 248 2.91 -15.20 21.11
CA ILE A 248 2.48 -15.75 22.39
C ILE A 248 3.62 -15.69 23.41
N GLY A 249 3.34 -15.11 24.59
CA GLY A 249 4.11 -15.36 25.80
C GLY A 249 3.40 -16.43 26.64
N VAL A 250 4.12 -17.46 27.07
CA VAL A 250 3.58 -18.55 27.91
C VAL A 250 4.30 -18.56 29.25
N SER A 251 3.54 -18.63 30.35
CA SER A 251 4.05 -18.82 31.71
C SER A 251 3.38 -19.95 32.47
#